data_AF-A0A956Y0N9-F1
#
_entry.id   AF-A0A956Y0N9-F1
#
_cell.length_a   1.000
_cell.length_b   1.000
_cell.length_c   1.000
_cell.angle_alpha   90.00
_cell.angle_beta   90.00
_cell.angle_gamma   90.00
#
_symmetry.space_group_name_H-M   'P 1'
#
loop_
_entity.id
_entity.type
_entity.pdbx_description
1 polymer ?
#
loop_
_entity_poly.entity_id
_entity_poly.type
_entity_poly.pdbx_seq_one_letter_code
_entity_poly.pdbx_strand_id
1 'polypeptide(L)'
;TRPTGQDTELVFSNRQRNSHARYSPDGRYIVFTTGTASLDASTWEIALLDTETNEVRMLTNNNVRDGSPVFSPDGEQIMYISFNGTNNAIFVMDVDGTNARLLYDSAGSDWAANYSPDGEFIVFSSNVTGDDQLFLMQADGSNVQQITSTGGGYASWIPPRETD
;
A
#
# COMPACT_ATOMS: atom_id res chain seq x y z
N THR A 1 -4.35 -21.36 8.46
CA THR A 1 -3.40 -22.26 7.75
C THR A 1 -2.76 -21.48 6.62
N ARG A 2 -1.43 -21.51 6.45
CA ARG A 2 -0.79 -20.80 5.34
C ARG A 2 -1.18 -21.49 4.01
N PRO A 3 -1.42 -20.75 2.92
CA PRO A 3 -1.72 -21.36 1.62
C PRO A 3 -0.58 -22.29 1.20
N THR A 4 -0.90 -23.55 0.91
CA THR A 4 0.08 -24.56 0.48
C THR A 4 0.36 -24.49 -1.02
N GLY A 5 -0.44 -23.72 -1.75
CA GLY A 5 -0.41 -23.66 -3.22
C GLY A 5 -0.99 -24.91 -3.89
N GLN A 6 -1.52 -25.88 -3.14
CA GLN A 6 -2.08 -27.12 -3.69
C GLN A 6 -3.56 -26.98 -4.06
N ASP A 7 -4.30 -26.13 -3.35
CA ASP A 7 -5.70 -25.81 -3.64
C ASP A 7 -5.79 -24.32 -4.01
N THR A 8 -5.95 -24.04 -5.30
CA THR A 8 -6.12 -22.68 -5.81
C THR A 8 -7.60 -22.42 -6.06
N GLU A 9 -8.16 -21.41 -5.42
CA GLU A 9 -9.53 -20.95 -5.61
C GLU A 9 -9.53 -19.55 -6.23
N LEU A 10 -10.41 -19.33 -7.22
CA LEU A 10 -10.65 -17.99 -7.76
C LEU A 10 -11.60 -17.24 -6.83
N VAL A 11 -11.05 -16.30 -6.06
CA VAL A 11 -11.84 -15.47 -5.11
C VAL A 11 -12.37 -14.18 -5.75
N PHE A 12 -11.71 -13.63 -6.77
CA PHE A 12 -12.16 -12.41 -7.45
C PHE A 12 -11.63 -12.27 -8.89
N SER A 13 -12.49 -11.83 -9.81
CA SER A 13 -12.10 -11.37 -11.15
C SER A 13 -13.16 -10.44 -11.73
N ASN A 14 -12.72 -9.32 -12.28
CA ASN A 14 -13.57 -8.28 -12.87
C ASN A 14 -13.13 -7.87 -14.28
N ARG A 15 -12.26 -8.66 -14.94
CA ARG A 15 -11.62 -8.35 -16.23
C ARG A 15 -10.84 -7.02 -16.26
N GLN A 16 -10.54 -6.48 -15.09
CA GLN A 16 -9.66 -5.34 -14.91
C GLN A 16 -8.29 -5.84 -14.43
N ARG A 17 -7.32 -4.93 -14.40
CA ARG A 17 -6.04 -5.20 -13.75
C ARG A 17 -6.27 -5.20 -12.25
N ASN A 18 -5.83 -6.26 -11.58
CA ASN A 18 -5.77 -6.36 -10.12
C ASN A 18 -4.32 -6.55 -9.71
N SER A 19 -3.81 -5.75 -8.76
CA SER A 19 -2.40 -5.79 -8.36
C SER A 19 -2.18 -5.40 -6.90
N HIS A 20 -0.96 -5.62 -6.40
CA HIS A 20 -0.54 -5.25 -5.05
C HIS A 20 -1.44 -5.77 -3.93
N ALA A 21 -2.01 -6.97 -4.10
CA ALA A 21 -2.83 -7.59 -3.07
C ALA A 21 -2.03 -7.77 -1.77
N ARG A 22 -2.67 -7.51 -0.63
CA ARG A 22 -2.15 -7.70 0.73
C ARG A 22 -3.27 -8.23 1.62
N TYR A 23 -2.97 -9.26 2.41
CA TYR A 23 -3.87 -9.71 3.48
C TYR A 23 -3.88 -8.70 4.63
N SER A 24 -5.03 -8.57 5.30
CA SER A 24 -5.08 -7.98 6.64
C SER A 24 -4.30 -8.84 7.64
N PRO A 25 -3.83 -8.28 8.76
CA PRO A 25 -3.07 -9.02 9.77
C PRO A 25 -3.79 -10.28 10.30
N ASP A 26 -5.12 -10.23 10.39
CA ASP A 26 -5.98 -11.34 10.80
C ASP A 26 -6.39 -12.31 9.67
N GLY A 27 -6.08 -11.97 8.41
CA GLY A 27 -6.45 -12.74 7.22
C GLY A 27 -7.92 -12.62 6.78
N ARG A 28 -8.74 -11.79 7.42
CA ARG A 28 -10.15 -11.58 7.07
C ARG A 28 -10.34 -10.85 5.74
N TYR A 29 -9.42 -9.97 5.39
CA TYR A 29 -9.55 -9.11 4.23
C TYR A 29 -8.33 -9.21 3.33
N ILE A 30 -8.54 -8.90 2.04
CA ILE A 30 -7.48 -8.62 1.08
C ILE A 30 -7.71 -7.21 0.54
N VAL A 31 -6.74 -6.32 0.70
CA VAL A 31 -6.74 -5.01 0.03
C VAL A 31 -5.93 -5.11 -1.26
N PHE A 32 -6.39 -4.48 -2.33
CA PHE A 32 -5.73 -4.53 -3.63
C PHE A 32 -6.04 -3.30 -4.49
N THR A 33 -5.20 -3.03 -5.48
CA THR A 33 -5.46 -2.03 -6.52
C THR A 33 -6.25 -2.67 -7.67
N THR A 34 -7.31 -2.01 -8.13
CA THR A 34 -8.09 -2.39 -9.29
C THR A 34 -8.30 -1.23 -10.26
N GLY A 35 -8.37 -1.52 -11.57
CA GLY A 35 -8.67 -0.50 -12.58
C GLY A 35 -8.29 -0.91 -13.99
N THR A 36 -8.39 0.03 -14.94
CA THR A 36 -8.19 -0.31 -16.36
C THR A 36 -6.79 -0.89 -16.61
N ALA A 37 -6.68 -1.78 -17.59
CA ALA A 37 -5.43 -2.48 -17.90
C ALA A 37 -4.31 -1.57 -18.44
N SER A 38 -4.64 -0.34 -18.86
CA SER A 38 -3.68 0.61 -19.39
C SER A 38 -2.80 1.18 -18.29
N LEU A 39 -1.49 1.29 -18.54
CA LEU A 39 -0.58 2.06 -17.68
C LEU A 39 -0.86 3.57 -17.76
N ASP A 40 -1.49 4.03 -18.84
CA ASP A 40 -1.94 5.40 -19.05
C ASP A 40 -3.38 5.62 -18.54
N ALA A 41 -3.87 4.74 -17.67
CA ALA A 41 -5.17 4.91 -17.04
C ALA A 41 -5.25 6.28 -16.35
N SER A 42 -6.40 6.95 -16.51
CA SER A 42 -6.71 8.16 -15.76
C SER A 42 -7.01 7.85 -14.29
N THR A 43 -7.50 6.65 -13.98
CA THR A 43 -7.86 6.23 -12.63
C THR A 43 -7.49 4.77 -12.35
N TRP A 44 -7.10 4.53 -11.10
CA TRP A 44 -6.98 3.23 -10.44
C TRP A 44 -7.51 3.43 -9.02
N GLU A 45 -8.08 2.38 -8.45
CA GLU A 45 -8.79 2.46 -7.19
C GLU A 45 -8.31 1.39 -6.21
N ILE A 46 -8.50 1.65 -4.92
CA ILE A 46 -8.30 0.68 -3.84
C ILE A 46 -9.60 -0.05 -3.56
N ALA A 47 -9.53 -1.37 -3.52
CA ALA A 47 -10.65 -2.24 -3.18
C ALA A 47 -10.29 -3.17 -2.02
N LEU A 48 -11.32 -3.55 -1.25
CA LEU A 48 -11.25 -4.50 -0.15
C LEU A 48 -12.12 -5.71 -0.48
N LEU A 49 -11.52 -6.90 -0.46
CA LEU A 49 -12.20 -8.19 -0.59
C LEU A 49 -12.32 -8.81 0.80
N ASP A 50 -13.53 -9.23 1.15
CA ASP A 50 -13.80 -10.08 2.30
C ASP A 50 -13.55 -11.55 1.94
N THR A 51 -12.68 -12.23 2.69
CA THR A 51 -12.23 -13.60 2.35
C THR A 51 -13.24 -14.68 2.72
N GLU A 52 -14.25 -14.37 3.54
CA GLU A 52 -15.30 -15.33 3.89
C GLU A 52 -16.53 -15.21 2.99
N THR A 53 -16.89 -13.99 2.58
CA THR A 53 -18.09 -13.76 1.76
C THR A 53 -17.77 -13.61 0.27
N ASN A 54 -16.50 -13.41 -0.09
CA ASN A 54 -16.05 -12.98 -1.42
C ASN A 54 -16.67 -11.65 -1.89
N GLU A 55 -17.21 -10.85 -0.97
CA GLU A 55 -17.73 -9.52 -1.28
C GLU A 55 -16.60 -8.52 -1.46
N VAL A 56 -16.74 -7.64 -2.46
CA VAL A 56 -15.77 -6.58 -2.75
C VAL A 56 -16.39 -5.22 -2.54
N ARG A 57 -15.69 -4.38 -1.79
CA ARG A 57 -16.02 -2.96 -1.56
C ARG A 57 -14.92 -2.08 -2.15
N MET A 58 -15.32 -1.05 -2.88
CA MET A 58 -14.42 0.03 -3.29
C MET A 58 -14.16 0.96 -2.09
N LEU A 59 -12.89 1.20 -1.77
CA LEU A 59 -12.47 2.11 -0.69
C LEU A 59 -12.19 3.52 -1.23
N THR A 60 -11.75 3.61 -2.49
CA THR A 60 -11.63 4.87 -3.22
C THR A 60 -12.54 4.84 -4.44
N ASN A 61 -12.98 6.02 -4.87
CA ASN A 61 -13.74 6.23 -6.11
C ASN A 61 -13.59 7.69 -6.53
N ASN A 62 -12.51 8.01 -7.23
CA ASN A 62 -12.14 9.39 -7.55
C ASN A 62 -11.49 9.49 -8.95
N ASN A 63 -11.04 10.69 -9.32
CA ASN A 63 -10.47 10.95 -10.64
C ASN A 63 -8.93 10.92 -10.64
N VAL A 64 -8.31 10.21 -9.71
CA VAL A 64 -6.85 10.05 -9.62
C VAL A 64 -6.47 8.57 -9.62
N ARG A 65 -5.16 8.27 -9.66
CA ARG A 65 -4.69 6.89 -9.53
C ARG A 65 -4.30 6.63 -8.08
N ASP A 66 -5.10 5.82 -7.41
CA ASP A 66 -4.79 5.28 -6.09
C ASP A 66 -4.27 3.84 -6.23
N GLY A 67 -3.16 3.54 -5.55
CA GLY A 67 -2.52 2.24 -5.70
C GLY A 67 -1.58 1.84 -4.56
N SER A 68 -1.06 0.61 -4.66
CA SER A 68 -0.11 0.02 -3.69
C SER A 68 -0.60 0.05 -2.23
N PRO A 69 -1.82 -0.44 -1.94
CA PRO A 69 -2.36 -0.39 -0.59
C PRO A 69 -1.66 -1.39 0.34
N VAL A 70 -1.52 -1.02 1.62
CA VAL A 70 -1.04 -1.88 2.70
C VAL A 70 -1.85 -1.62 3.97
N PHE A 71 -2.11 -2.67 4.74
CA PHE A 71 -2.68 -2.51 6.08
C PHE A 71 -1.62 -2.01 7.06
N SER A 72 -2.07 -1.21 8.01
CA SER A 72 -1.38 -1.01 9.29
C SER A 72 -1.27 -2.35 10.06
N PRO A 73 -0.26 -2.52 10.93
CA PRO A 73 -0.08 -3.79 11.64
C PRO A 73 -1.21 -4.17 12.61
N ASP A 74 -1.95 -3.19 13.13
CA ASP A 74 -3.16 -3.40 13.93
C ASP A 74 -4.41 -3.70 13.08
N GLY A 75 -4.35 -3.47 11.77
CA GLY A 75 -5.44 -3.70 10.82
C GLY A 75 -6.50 -2.61 10.79
N GLU A 76 -6.33 -1.50 11.53
CA GLU A 76 -7.35 -0.45 11.65
C GLU A 76 -7.33 0.53 10.49
N GLN A 77 -6.17 0.68 9.84
CA GLN A 77 -5.94 1.64 8.75
C GLN A 77 -5.34 0.99 7.51
N ILE A 78 -5.55 1.64 6.37
CA ILE A 78 -4.93 1.33 5.08
C ILE A 78 -4.10 2.53 4.64
N MET A 79 -2.82 2.30 4.37
CA MET A 79 -1.94 3.25 3.69
C MET A 79 -1.94 2.95 2.19
N TYR A 80 -1.90 3.98 1.36
CA TYR A 80 -1.89 3.87 -0.09
C TYR A 80 -1.16 5.05 -0.74
N ILE A 81 -0.84 4.91 -2.03
CA ILE A 81 -0.21 5.96 -2.84
C ILE A 81 -1.27 6.58 -3.73
N SER A 82 -1.37 7.91 -3.71
CA SER A 82 -2.26 8.67 -4.59
C SER A 82 -1.46 9.50 -5.59
N PHE A 83 -1.85 9.47 -6.87
CA PHE A 83 -1.19 10.21 -7.95
C PHE A 83 -2.17 11.14 -8.68
N ASN A 84 -1.95 12.44 -8.53
CA ASN A 84 -2.79 13.49 -9.11
C ASN A 84 -2.33 14.01 -10.49
N GLY A 85 -1.28 13.44 -11.07
CA GLY A 85 -0.72 13.88 -12.35
C GLY A 85 0.70 14.44 -12.28
N THR A 86 1.17 14.91 -11.12
CA THR A 86 2.49 15.58 -10.99
C THR A 86 3.46 14.76 -10.15
N ASN A 87 3.05 14.37 -8.95
CA ASN A 87 3.82 13.58 -8.00
C ASN A 87 2.93 12.52 -7.34
N ASN A 88 3.57 11.50 -6.77
CA ASN A 88 2.91 10.50 -5.93
C ASN A 88 3.04 10.93 -4.47
N ALA A 89 1.95 10.83 -3.70
CA ALA A 89 1.95 11.12 -2.27
C ALA A 89 1.40 9.94 -1.46
N ILE A 90 1.78 9.87 -0.19
CA ILE A 90 1.37 8.81 0.75
C ILE A 90 0.13 9.27 1.51
N PHE A 91 -0.94 8.50 1.41
CA PHE A 91 -2.21 8.72 2.09
C PHE A 91 -2.52 7.58 3.05
N VAL A 92 -3.37 7.87 4.03
CA VAL A 92 -3.96 6.89 4.93
C VAL A 92 -5.45 7.09 5.04
N MET A 93 -6.18 6.01 5.27
CA MET A 93 -7.62 5.98 5.55
C MET A 93 -7.91 4.88 6.57
N ASP A 94 -9.08 4.93 7.20
CA ASP A 94 -9.56 3.83 8.02
C ASP A 94 -9.87 2.61 7.14
N VAL A 95 -9.85 1.41 7.72
CA VAL A 95 -10.07 0.16 6.98
C VAL A 95 -11.43 0.10 6.27
N ASP A 96 -12.39 0.91 6.72
CA ASP A 96 -13.69 1.05 6.09
C ASP A 96 -13.73 1.99 4.87
N GLY A 97 -12.63 2.68 4.58
CA GLY A 97 -12.46 3.66 3.51
C GLY A 97 -12.79 5.10 3.93
N THR A 98 -13.17 5.33 5.19
CA THR A 98 -13.44 6.67 5.70
C THR A 98 -12.16 7.37 6.19
N ASN A 99 -12.28 8.66 6.53
CA ASN A 99 -11.18 9.45 7.11
C ASN A 99 -9.88 9.48 6.28
N ALA A 100 -10.00 9.37 4.96
CA ALA A 100 -8.88 9.50 4.04
C ALA A 100 -8.19 10.87 4.20
N ARG A 101 -6.87 10.85 4.41
CA ARG A 101 -6.06 12.05 4.61
C ARG A 101 -4.64 11.86 4.09
N LEU A 102 -4.02 12.97 3.71
CA LEU A 102 -2.60 13.00 3.39
C LEU A 102 -1.79 12.63 4.63
N LEU A 103 -0.84 11.71 4.48
CA LEU A 103 0.15 11.39 5.51
C LEU A 103 1.47 12.09 5.24
N TYR A 104 1.96 12.01 3.99
CA TYR A 104 3.22 12.59 3.59
C TYR A 104 3.23 12.94 2.10
N ASP A 105 3.78 14.11 1.78
CA ASP A 105 3.97 14.60 0.41
C ASP A 105 5.33 15.30 0.31
N SER A 106 5.99 15.11 -0.82
CA SER A 106 7.29 15.71 -1.12
C SER A 106 7.31 16.28 -2.54
N ALA A 107 8.38 17.00 -2.89
CA ALA A 107 8.58 17.47 -4.26
C ALA A 107 8.91 16.33 -5.25
N GLY A 108 9.24 15.13 -4.74
CA GLY A 108 9.46 13.93 -5.54
C GLY A 108 8.20 13.06 -5.61
N SER A 109 8.32 11.92 -6.29
CA SER A 109 7.30 10.87 -6.27
C SER A 109 7.62 9.86 -5.18
N ASP A 110 6.70 9.72 -4.23
CA ASP A 110 6.80 8.78 -3.11
C ASP A 110 6.01 7.49 -3.40
N TRP A 111 6.61 6.32 -3.21
CA TRP A 111 6.00 5.05 -3.62
C TRP A 111 6.51 3.83 -2.83
N ALA A 112 5.86 2.67 -3.00
CA ALA A 112 6.18 1.41 -2.32
C ALA A 112 6.31 1.52 -0.78
N ALA A 113 5.44 2.29 -0.14
CA ALA A 113 5.45 2.47 1.30
C ALA A 113 5.00 1.19 2.04
N ASN A 114 5.69 0.84 3.12
CA ASN A 114 5.35 -0.30 3.99
C ASN A 114 5.59 0.03 5.47
N TYR A 115 4.64 -0.35 6.32
CA TYR A 115 4.79 -0.29 7.78
C TYR A 115 5.82 -1.30 8.28
N SER A 116 6.58 -0.92 9.32
CA SER A 116 7.32 -1.86 10.14
C SER A 116 6.36 -2.80 10.88
N PRO A 117 6.78 -4.02 11.26
CA PRO A 117 5.90 -4.99 11.92
C PRO A 117 5.35 -4.52 13.28
N ASP A 118 6.08 -3.65 13.98
CA ASP A 118 5.66 -3.01 15.23
C ASP A 118 4.76 -1.77 15.02
N GLY A 119 4.60 -1.31 13.78
CA GLY A 119 3.79 -0.15 13.44
C GLY A 119 4.42 1.20 13.79
N GLU A 120 5.68 1.24 14.24
CA GLU A 120 6.33 2.49 14.63
C GLU A 120 6.83 3.30 13.42
N PHE A 121 7.22 2.62 12.34
CA PHE A 121 7.89 3.23 11.20
C PHE A 121 7.22 2.90 9.87
N ILE A 122 7.47 3.74 8.88
CA ILE A 122 7.17 3.51 7.47
C ILE A 122 8.47 3.64 6.68
N VAL A 123 8.78 2.63 5.86
CA VAL A 123 9.81 2.71 4.83
C VAL A 123 9.15 2.96 3.48
N PHE A 124 9.71 3.84 2.66
CA PHE A 124 9.19 4.16 1.34
C PHE A 124 10.32 4.52 0.38
N SER A 125 10.01 4.53 -0.91
CA SER A 125 10.92 4.97 -1.97
C SER A 125 10.54 6.38 -2.42
N SER A 126 11.53 7.23 -2.63
CA SER A 126 11.33 8.60 -3.14
C SER A 126 12.47 9.02 -4.04
N ASN A 127 12.14 9.76 -5.10
CA ASN A 127 13.13 10.36 -6.01
C ASN A 127 13.37 11.86 -5.73
N VAL A 128 12.95 12.36 -4.57
CA VAL A 128 13.10 13.79 -4.19
C VAL A 128 14.55 14.29 -4.26
N THR A 129 15.53 13.38 -4.16
CA THR A 129 16.98 13.68 -4.28
C THR A 129 17.58 13.37 -5.66
N GLY A 130 16.77 13.11 -6.68
CA GLY A 130 17.19 12.78 -8.05
C GLY A 130 16.85 11.34 -8.43
N ASP A 131 17.66 10.38 -7.99
CA ASP A 131 17.39 8.95 -8.17
C ASP A 131 16.54 8.40 -7.03
N ASP A 132 15.80 7.30 -7.25
CA ASP A 132 15.05 6.61 -6.20
C ASP A 132 15.96 6.18 -5.05
N GLN A 133 15.64 6.66 -3.85
CA GLN A 133 16.27 6.27 -2.58
C GLN A 133 15.21 5.74 -1.62
N LEU A 134 15.67 4.99 -0.62
CA LEU A 134 14.84 4.62 0.51
C LEU A 134 14.85 5.71 1.56
N PHE A 135 13.67 5.97 2.10
CA PHE A 135 13.41 6.86 3.20
C PHE A 135 12.67 6.10 4.31
N LEU A 136 12.87 6.57 5.54
CA LEU A 136 12.23 6.09 6.74
C LEU A 136 11.53 7.27 7.41
N MET A 137 10.31 7.07 7.91
CA MET A 137 9.61 8.05 8.74
C MET A 137 8.89 7.34 9.88
N GLN A 138 8.47 8.09 10.90
CA GLN A 138 7.54 7.59 11.90
C GLN A 138 6.18 7.30 11.24
N ALA A 139 5.40 6.38 11.80
CA ALA A 139 4.10 6.00 11.25
C ALA A 139 3.08 7.16 11.18
N ASP A 140 3.27 8.21 11.98
CA ASP A 140 2.47 9.44 11.93
C ASP A 140 2.88 10.41 10.79
N GLY A 141 3.91 10.07 10.01
CA GLY A 141 4.46 10.87 8.92
C GLY A 141 5.60 11.82 9.33
N SER A 142 5.98 11.85 10.62
CA SER A 142 7.04 12.73 11.12
C SER A 142 8.44 12.11 10.98
N ASN A 143 9.47 12.94 11.22
CA ASN A 143 10.89 12.54 11.28
C ASN A 143 11.38 11.75 10.06
N VAL A 144 11.08 12.25 8.87
CA VAL A 144 11.51 11.64 7.61
C VAL A 144 13.04 11.72 7.46
N GLN A 145 13.66 10.60 7.14
CA GLN A 145 15.10 10.44 7.00
C GLN A 145 15.43 9.60 5.76
N GLN A 146 16.39 10.06 4.96
CA GLN A 146 16.95 9.26 3.88
C GLN A 146 17.88 8.19 4.46
N ILE A 147 17.73 6.94 4.03
CA ILE A 147 18.52 5.81 4.55
C ILE A 147 19.42 5.13 3.49
N THR A 148 19.27 5.47 2.20
CA THR A 148 20.21 5.07 1.14
C THR A 148 20.70 6.28 0.36
N SER A 149 21.93 6.21 -0.19
CA SER A 149 22.52 7.30 -0.99
C SER A 149 23.07 6.87 -2.35
N THR A 150 22.88 5.60 -2.72
CA THR A 150 23.40 5.01 -3.97
C THR A 150 22.33 4.24 -4.74
N GLY A 151 21.06 4.58 -4.50
CA GLY A 151 19.89 3.92 -5.08
C GLY A 151 19.20 2.96 -4.12
N GLY A 152 17.88 2.82 -4.25
CA GLY A 152 17.09 1.83 -3.53
C GLY A 152 15.59 1.96 -3.83
N GLY A 153 14.92 0.82 -3.99
CA GLY A 153 13.48 0.76 -4.31
C GLY A 153 12.82 -0.47 -3.70
N TYR A 154 11.49 -0.45 -3.52
CA TYR A 154 10.70 -1.60 -3.05
C TYR A 154 11.20 -2.22 -1.74
N ALA A 155 11.45 -1.38 -0.72
CA ALA A 155 11.85 -1.89 0.59
C ALA A 155 10.78 -2.80 1.21
N SER A 156 11.23 -3.78 1.98
CA SER A 156 10.37 -4.67 2.76
C SER A 156 11.00 -4.90 4.13
N TRP A 157 10.15 -5.01 5.15
CA TRP A 157 10.58 -5.32 6.50
C TRP A 157 10.73 -6.82 6.71
N ILE A 158 11.81 -7.21 7.37
CA ILE A 158 11.98 -8.58 7.87
C ILE A 158 11.72 -8.51 9.38
N PRO A 159 10.67 -9.16 9.90
CA PRO A 159 10.45 -9.24 11.33
C PRO A 159 11.69 -9.81 12.03
N PRO A 160 12.00 -9.37 13.26
CA PRO A 160 13.07 -9.99 14.03
C PRO A 160 12.83 -11.50 14.12
N ARG A 161 13.90 -12.29 13.99
CA ARG A 161 13.80 -13.73 14.26
C ARG A 161 13.41 -13.89 15.71
N GLU A 162 12.35 -14.66 15.99
CA GLU A 162 12.15 -15.19 17.33
C GLU A 162 13.40 -15.99 17.68
N THR A 163 14.18 -15.47 18.62
CA THR A 163 15.23 -16.25 19.26
C THR A 163 14.55 -17.02 20.38
N ASP A 164 14.40 -18.34 20.17
CA ASP A 164 14.04 -19.29 21.22
C ASP A 164 15.01 -19.23 22.41
#